data_AF-U2KE22-F1
#
_entry.id   AF-U2KE22-F1
#
_cell.length_a   1.000
_cell.length_b   1.000
_cell.length_c   1.000
_cell.angle_alpha   90.00
_cell.angle_beta   90.00
_cell.angle_gamma   90.00
#
_symmetry.space_group_name_H-M   'P 1'
#
loop_
_entity.id
_entity.type
_entity.pdbx_description
1 polymer ?
#
loop_
_entity_poly.entity_id
_entity_poly.type
_entity_poly.pdbx_seq_one_letter_code
_entity_poly.pdbx_strand_id
1 'polypeptide(L)'
;NHIDMPSVSMAGKIIGVTVHNTDWITVASGTTPAEQYTRATVNNNMKDVRVHYYVDNVCAWQNLPHSLSGWHAADGSGNGNRRTIAIEC
;
A
#
# COMPACT_ATOMS: atom_id res chain seq x y z
N ASN A 1 2.32 13.53 12.07
CA ASN A 1 1.89 12.36 11.27
C ASN A 1 2.56 12.42 9.92
N HIS A 2 3.76 11.86 9.82
CA HIS A 2 4.39 11.55 8.54
C HIS A 2 5.37 10.41 8.80
N ILE A 3 5.29 9.37 7.98
CA ILE A 3 6.25 8.26 7.97
C ILE A 3 7.27 8.51 6.87
N ASP A 4 8.49 8.04 7.05
CA ASP A 4 9.45 8.06 5.95
C ASP A 4 8.93 7.21 4.79
N MET A 5 9.04 7.77 3.59
CA MET A 5 8.67 7.09 2.37
C MET A 5 9.76 6.11 1.97
N PRO A 6 9.41 4.91 1.46
CA PRO A 6 10.39 4.02 0.84
C PRO A 6 11.17 4.75 -0.25
N SER A 7 12.49 4.53 -0.32
CA SER A 7 13.37 5.25 -1.24
C SER A 7 13.82 4.40 -2.44
N VAL A 8 13.52 3.11 -2.45
CA VAL A 8 13.98 2.19 -3.50
C VAL A 8 13.14 2.38 -4.77
N SER A 9 13.82 2.68 -5.88
CA SER A 9 13.18 3.03 -7.15
C SER A 9 12.71 1.84 -7.97
N MET A 10 11.46 1.95 -8.43
CA MET A 10 10.77 1.08 -9.39
C MET A 10 10.63 1.70 -10.79
N ALA A 11 11.13 2.92 -11.01
CA ALA A 11 10.99 3.62 -12.29
C ALA A 11 11.50 2.75 -13.47
N GLY A 12 10.63 2.50 -14.45
CA GLY A 12 10.93 1.66 -15.62
C GLY A 12 11.09 0.16 -15.33
N LYS A 13 10.75 -0.32 -14.12
CA LYS A 13 10.96 -1.71 -13.68
C LYS A 13 9.67 -2.47 -13.37
N ILE A 14 8.51 -1.83 -13.40
CA ILE A 14 7.21 -2.45 -13.09
C ILE A 14 6.93 -3.58 -14.09
N ILE A 15 6.61 -4.77 -13.57
CA ILE A 15 6.32 -5.97 -14.38
C ILE A 15 4.92 -6.54 -14.14
N GLY A 16 4.18 -6.02 -13.16
CA GLY A 16 2.86 -6.55 -12.83
C GLY A 16 2.26 -5.93 -11.57
N VAL A 17 1.23 -6.59 -11.06
CA VAL A 17 0.46 -6.21 -9.87
C VAL A 17 0.45 -7.39 -8.90
N THR A 18 0.61 -7.13 -7.61
CA THR A 18 0.33 -8.09 -6.54
C THR A 18 -0.94 -7.65 -5.83
N VAL A 19 -1.96 -8.51 -5.88
CA VAL A 19 -3.24 -8.27 -5.19
C VAL A 19 -3.21 -9.00 -3.87
N HIS A 20 -3.64 -8.29 -2.83
CA HIS A 20 -3.80 -8.77 -1.46
C HIS A 20 -5.23 -8.52 -1.01
N ASN A 21 -5.63 -9.20 0.05
CA ASN A 21 -6.92 -9.01 0.67
C ASN A 21 -6.71 -8.58 2.12
N THR A 22 -7.34 -7.48 2.48
CA THR A 22 -7.37 -6.99 3.85
C THR A 22 -8.74 -7.30 4.47
N ASP A 23 -8.81 -7.28 5.79
CA ASP A 23 -10.08 -7.50 6.48
C ASP A 23 -11.00 -6.29 6.30
N TRP A 24 -12.31 -6.55 6.21
CA TRP A 24 -13.28 -5.47 6.27
C TRP A 24 -13.42 -4.97 7.71
N ILE A 25 -13.04 -3.73 7.96
CA ILE A 25 -13.06 -3.14 9.30
C ILE A 25 -14.28 -2.25 9.55
N THR A 26 -14.70 -2.19 10.81
CA THR A 26 -15.67 -1.18 11.27
C THR A 26 -14.99 0.18 11.31
N VAL A 27 -15.59 1.16 10.65
CA VAL A 27 -15.06 2.52 10.54
C VAL A 27 -16.04 3.55 11.08
N ALA A 28 -15.55 4.75 11.41
CA ALA A 28 -16.40 5.86 11.80
C ALA A 28 -17.31 6.28 10.63
N SER A 29 -18.52 6.75 10.96
CA SER A 29 -19.46 7.26 9.96
C SER A 29 -18.81 8.34 9.07
N GLY A 30 -19.06 8.25 7.76
CA GLY A 30 -18.49 9.17 6.76
C GLY A 30 -17.05 8.85 6.34
N THR A 31 -16.48 7.72 6.75
CA THR A 31 -15.18 7.21 6.28
C THR A 31 -15.31 5.81 5.71
N THR A 32 -14.27 5.32 5.04
CA THR A 32 -14.26 3.99 4.41
C THR A 32 -13.08 3.14 4.90
N PRO A 33 -13.11 1.80 4.77
CA PRO A 33 -11.96 0.96 5.09
C PRO A 33 -10.67 1.38 4.38
N ALA A 34 -10.71 1.66 3.07
CA ALA A 34 -9.53 2.07 2.32
C ALA A 34 -8.91 3.37 2.87
N GLU A 35 -9.75 4.34 3.25
CA GLU A 35 -9.29 5.57 3.90
C GLU A 35 -8.63 5.26 5.26
N GLN A 36 -9.23 4.40 6.08
CA GLN A 36 -8.71 4.10 7.41
C GLN A 36 -7.40 3.32 7.37
N TYR A 37 -7.23 2.38 6.44
CA TYR A 37 -5.94 1.73 6.21
C TYR A 37 -4.86 2.71 5.73
N THR A 38 -5.26 3.69 4.92
CA THR A 38 -4.37 4.78 4.51
C THR A 38 -3.94 5.65 5.69
N ARG A 39 -4.88 6.04 6.55
CA ARG A 39 -4.59 6.77 7.79
C ARG A 39 -3.70 5.96 8.74
N ALA A 40 -3.96 4.66 8.89
CA ALA A 40 -3.13 3.76 9.69
C ALA A 40 -1.69 3.71 9.16
N THR A 41 -1.51 3.70 7.84
CA THR A 41 -0.19 3.78 7.19
C THR A 41 0.51 5.10 7.56
N VAL A 42 -0.14 6.24 7.31
CA VAL A 42 0.41 7.59 7.57
C VAL A 42 0.71 7.84 9.06
N ASN A 43 -0.01 7.18 9.96
CA ASN A 43 0.17 7.28 11.40
C ASN A 43 1.16 6.25 11.98
N ASN A 44 1.93 5.57 11.13
CA ASN A 44 2.95 4.60 11.52
C ASN A 44 2.43 3.32 12.21
N ASN A 45 1.14 3.00 12.05
CA ASN A 45 0.56 1.77 12.62
C ASN A 45 0.92 0.52 11.79
N MET A 46 1.31 0.72 10.52
CA MET A 46 1.68 -0.36 9.60
C MET A 46 3.19 -0.69 9.60
N LYS A 47 3.98 -0.06 10.48
CA LYS A 47 5.45 -0.21 10.55
C LYS A 47 6.11 0.03 9.18
N ASP A 48 6.85 -0.95 8.66
CA ASP A 48 7.54 -0.87 7.37
C ASP A 48 6.65 -1.30 6.19
N VAL A 49 5.46 -1.86 6.44
CA VAL A 49 4.54 -2.31 5.38
C VAL A 49 4.06 -1.12 4.56
N ARG A 50 4.20 -1.24 3.24
CA ARG A 50 3.80 -0.20 2.28
C ARG A 50 3.24 -0.85 1.03
N VAL A 51 2.01 -0.48 0.69
CA VAL A 51 1.32 -0.84 -0.55
C VAL A 51 1.05 0.42 -1.36
N HIS A 52 0.79 0.27 -2.66
CA HIS A 52 0.49 1.42 -3.53
C HIS A 52 -0.94 1.87 -3.36
N TYR A 53 -1.86 0.93 -3.17
CA TYR A 53 -3.29 1.21 -3.03
C TYR A 53 -3.95 0.42 -1.92
N TYR A 54 -4.86 1.09 -1.22
CA TYR A 54 -5.98 0.43 -0.55
C TYR A 54 -7.26 0.75 -1.35
N VAL A 55 -8.09 -0.24 -1.58
CA VAL A 55 -9.31 -0.15 -2.39
C VAL A 55 -10.47 -0.75 -1.61
N ASP A 56 -11.64 -0.11 -1.69
CA ASP A 56 -12.89 -0.67 -1.20
C ASP A 56 -14.01 -0.45 -2.23
N ASN A 57 -15.27 -0.72 -1.86
CA ASN A 57 -16.41 -0.60 -2.75
C ASN A 57 -16.83 0.86 -3.05
N VAL A 58 -16.17 1.86 -2.45
CA VAL A 58 -16.47 3.29 -2.64
C VAL A 58 -15.30 4.02 -3.30
N CYS A 59 -14.06 3.71 -2.92
CA CYS A 59 -12.90 4.47 -3.37
C CYS A 59 -11.60 3.66 -3.43
N ALA A 60 -10.56 4.30 -3.99
CA ALA A 60 -9.19 3.83 -3.98
C ALA A 60 -8.28 4.96 -3.49
N TRP A 61 -7.44 4.68 -2.49
CA TRP A 61 -6.47 5.61 -1.94
C TRP A 61 -5.06 5.22 -2.38
N GLN A 62 -4.32 6.19 -2.95
CA GLN A 62 -2.92 5.98 -3.32
C GLN A 62 -1.98 6.35 -2.17
N ASN A 63 -1.16 5.40 -1.72
CA ASN A 63 -0.27 5.56 -0.57
C ASN A 63 1.20 5.65 -0.97
N LEU A 64 1.57 5.11 -2.13
CA LEU A 64 2.94 5.07 -2.62
C LEU A 64 2.99 5.41 -4.13
N PRO A 65 3.86 6.32 -4.58
CA PRO A 65 4.09 6.57 -6.00
C PRO A 65 4.57 5.29 -6.72
N HIS A 66 4.15 5.11 -7.97
CA HIS A 66 4.57 3.95 -8.78
C HIS A 66 6.08 3.88 -9.05
N SER A 67 6.79 5.00 -8.89
CA SER A 67 8.24 5.05 -9.01
C SER A 67 8.98 4.47 -7.80
N LEU A 68 8.29 4.12 -6.72
CA LEU A 68 8.88 3.64 -5.47
C LEU A 68 8.35 2.24 -5.10
N SER A 69 9.23 1.44 -4.50
CA SER A 69 8.93 0.08 -4.05
C SER A 69 8.42 0.05 -2.62
N GLY A 70 7.41 -0.77 -2.37
CA GLY A 70 6.89 -1.02 -1.03
C GLY A 70 7.47 -2.29 -0.39
N TRP A 71 6.91 -2.63 0.77
CA TRP A 71 7.14 -3.91 1.46
C TRP A 71 5.79 -4.57 1.69
N HIS A 72 5.49 -5.59 0.89
CA HIS A 72 4.17 -6.24 0.84
C HIS A 72 4.21 -7.73 0.44
N ALA A 73 5.26 -8.21 -0.24
CA ALA A 73 5.29 -9.54 -0.85
C ALA A 73 6.10 -10.59 -0.07
N ALA A 74 6.66 -10.25 1.09
CA ALA A 74 7.49 -11.14 1.93
C ALA A 74 8.68 -11.82 1.21
N ASP A 75 9.13 -11.28 0.07
CA ASP A 75 10.18 -11.85 -0.78
C ASP A 75 11.51 -11.10 -0.69
N GLY A 76 11.71 -10.32 0.36
CA GLY A 76 12.90 -9.48 0.53
C GLY A 76 13.07 -8.53 -0.66
N SER A 77 14.22 -8.59 -1.33
CA SER A 77 14.49 -7.79 -2.54
C SER A 77 14.03 -8.44 -3.84
N GLY A 78 13.13 -9.43 -3.77
CA GLY A 78 12.54 -10.09 -4.92
C GLY A 78 11.60 -9.20 -5.75
N ASN A 79 11.09 -9.77 -6.84
CA ASN A 79 10.28 -9.03 -7.81
C ASN A 79 8.93 -8.56 -7.26
N GLY A 80 8.37 -9.24 -6.27
CA GLY A 80 7.13 -8.84 -5.60
C GLY A 80 7.30 -7.44 -5.03
N ASN A 81 8.16 -7.28 -4.01
CA ASN A 81 8.40 -5.97 -3.40
C ASN A 81 8.97 -4.95 -4.39
N ARG A 82 9.86 -5.36 -5.31
CA ARG A 82 10.69 -4.42 -6.08
C ARG A 82 10.17 -4.08 -7.47
N ARG A 83 9.15 -4.77 -7.98
CA ARG A 83 8.73 -4.63 -9.38
C ARG A 83 7.23 -4.78 -9.60
N THR A 84 6.42 -4.85 -8.55
CA THR A 84 4.96 -4.89 -8.69
C THR A 84 4.27 -3.74 -7.98
N ILE A 85 3.12 -3.36 -8.51
CA ILE A 85 2.19 -2.47 -7.82
C ILE A 85 1.36 -3.31 -6.85
N ALA A 86 1.37 -2.96 -5.57
CA ALA A 86 0.63 -3.64 -4.52
C ALA A 86 -0.74 -3.00 -4.30
N ILE A 87 -1.79 -3.82 -4.34
CA ILE A 87 -3.17 -3.41 -4.12
C ILE A 87 -3.74 -4.27 -2.99
N GLU A 88 -4.25 -3.63 -1.95
CA GLU A 88 -5.01 -4.25 -0.87
C GLU A 88 -6.51 -3.96 -1.08
N CYS A 89 -7.35 -4.99 -0.97
CA CYS A 89 -8.79 -4.95 -1.23
C CYS A 89 -9.60 -5.52 -0.06
#